data_AF-A0A9X0K1N9-F1
#
_entry.id   AF-A0A9X0K1N9-F1
#
_cell.length_a   1.000
_cell.length_b   1.000
_cell.length_c   1.000
_cell.angle_alpha   90.00
_cell.angle_beta   90.00
_cell.angle_gamma   90.00
#
_symmetry.space_group_name_H-M   'P 1'
#
loop_
_entity.id
_entity.type
_entity.pdbx_description
1 polymer ?
#
loop_
_entity_poly.entity_id
_entity_poly.type
_entity_poly.pdbx_seq_one_letter_code
_entity_poly.pdbx_strand_id
1 'polypeptide(L)'
;MNKILQRALIVLASGALVFSGASAATAQPQAAAPTAISVVAAKKAAPAVSIKKIGNKSVSGSAKATIKPSYSKAKNVKVKSATLTVKKGSKTVAKNKASVKLSTGTYKVTTSVKYQLKGKTSTVKKTETVKVTKKAAKKAPVSKKGYGYKCPAGYPVKGNRTGSKKEWKYHVKGGAFYDRTKPEECFKNTSDARKAGYRASKR
;
A
#
# COMPACT_ATOMS: atom_id res chain seq x y z
N MET A 1 -29.82 -29.50 -20.28
CA MET A 1 -28.86 -30.29 -21.07
C MET A 1 -27.50 -30.17 -20.37
N ASN A 2 -27.25 -31.05 -19.38
CA ASN A 2 -26.29 -32.17 -19.42
C ASN A 2 -24.83 -31.71 -19.19
N LYS A 3 -24.06 -32.09 -18.16
CA LYS A 3 -24.15 -33.18 -17.17
C LYS A 3 -23.41 -32.82 -15.86
N ILE A 4 -23.87 -33.47 -14.79
CA ILE A 4 -23.29 -33.71 -13.46
C ILE A 4 -22.18 -34.80 -13.56
N LEU A 5 -21.43 -35.08 -12.47
CA LEU A 5 -20.50 -36.21 -12.15
C LEU A 5 -19.03 -35.74 -12.00
N GLN A 6 -18.21 -36.04 -10.98
CA GLN A 6 -18.20 -36.94 -9.79
C GLN A 6 -17.05 -36.44 -8.87
N ARG A 7 -17.25 -36.16 -7.57
CA ARG A 7 -17.06 -37.03 -6.38
C ARG A 7 -15.85 -37.98 -6.40
N ALA A 8 -14.91 -37.75 -5.47
CA ALA A 8 -14.12 -38.79 -4.81
C ALA A 8 -13.90 -38.41 -3.33
N LEU A 9 -14.64 -39.12 -2.47
CA LEU A 9 -14.45 -39.26 -1.03
C LEU A 9 -13.51 -40.46 -0.83
N ILE A 10 -12.50 -40.35 0.04
CA ILE A 10 -11.82 -41.52 0.60
C ILE A 10 -12.02 -41.47 2.10
N VAL A 11 -12.79 -42.45 2.57
CA VAL A 11 -12.96 -42.89 3.95
C VAL A 11 -11.93 -43.97 4.20
N LEU A 12 -11.18 -43.89 5.30
CA LEU A 12 -10.65 -45.06 5.98
C LEU A 12 -10.90 -44.89 7.49
N ALA A 13 -11.85 -45.69 7.97
CA ALA A 13 -11.94 -46.12 9.37
C ALA A 13 -10.72 -46.99 9.70
N SER A 14 -10.16 -46.99 10.91
CA SER A 14 -10.58 -47.79 12.07
C SER A 14 -9.62 -47.38 13.20
N GLY A 15 -10.04 -47.09 14.41
CA GLY A 15 -10.45 -48.06 15.42
C GLY A 15 -10.02 -47.50 16.78
N ALA A 16 -10.97 -47.41 17.71
CA ALA A 16 -10.73 -47.00 19.08
C ALA A 16 -10.45 -48.24 19.94
N LEU A 17 -9.38 -48.21 20.73
CA LEU A 17 -9.22 -49.09 21.90
C LEU A 17 -8.56 -48.27 23.01
N VAL A 18 -9.37 -48.01 24.03
CA VAL A 18 -8.99 -47.43 25.32
C VAL A 18 -8.49 -48.58 26.19
N PHE A 19 -7.29 -48.44 26.75
CA PHE A 19 -6.88 -49.24 27.92
C PHE A 19 -6.13 -48.33 28.88
N SER A 20 -6.74 -48.12 30.04
CA SER A 20 -6.13 -47.52 31.22
C SER A 20 -5.42 -48.60 32.02
N GLY A 21 -4.25 -48.26 32.57
CA GLY A 21 -3.71 -48.90 33.78
C GLY A 21 -2.63 -49.97 33.54
N ALA A 22 -1.38 -49.61 33.83
CA ALA A 22 -0.47 -50.34 34.72
C ALA A 22 0.94 -49.72 34.59
N SER A 23 1.38 -49.06 35.65
CA SER A 23 2.75 -48.62 35.83
C SER A 23 3.62 -49.85 36.07
N ALA A 24 4.50 -50.20 35.14
CA ALA A 24 5.60 -51.11 35.37
C ALA A 24 6.88 -50.44 34.86
N ALA A 25 7.72 -50.03 35.81
CA ALA A 25 9.05 -49.52 35.54
C ALA A 25 9.95 -50.66 35.07
N THR A 26 10.25 -50.71 33.78
CA THR A 26 11.34 -51.52 33.25
C THR A 26 12.41 -50.60 32.70
N ALA A 27 13.58 -50.61 33.34
CA ALA A 27 14.75 -49.86 32.94
C ALA A 27 15.14 -50.19 31.49
N GLN A 28 15.10 -49.17 30.63
CA GLN A 28 15.45 -49.29 29.22
C GLN A 28 16.98 -49.17 29.07
N PRO A 29 17.67 -50.11 28.39
CA PRO A 29 19.07 -49.96 28.04
C PRO A 29 19.28 -48.69 27.20
N GLN A 30 20.20 -47.84 27.64
CA GLN A 30 20.55 -46.59 26.98
C GLN A 30 21.21 -46.89 25.63
N ALA A 31 20.43 -46.81 24.55
CA ALA A 31 20.94 -46.82 23.18
C ALA A 31 21.85 -45.61 22.97
N ALA A 32 23.08 -45.89 22.55
CA ALA A 32 24.08 -44.88 22.21
C ALA A 32 23.49 -43.86 21.22
N ALA A 33 23.64 -42.58 21.55
CA ALA A 33 23.12 -41.49 20.74
C ALA A 33 23.71 -41.53 19.31
N PRO A 34 22.89 -41.48 18.25
CA PRO A 34 23.41 -41.26 16.91
C PRO A 34 24.07 -39.88 16.90
N THR A 35 25.34 -39.85 16.51
CA THR A 35 26.09 -38.62 16.26
C THR A 35 25.31 -37.79 15.26
N ALA A 36 24.75 -36.68 15.73
CA ALA A 36 24.05 -35.71 14.91
C ALA A 36 25.07 -35.10 13.94
N ILE A 37 25.14 -35.65 12.73
CA ILE A 37 25.83 -35.05 11.61
C ILE A 37 25.05 -33.76 11.31
N SER A 38 25.54 -32.65 11.84
CA SER A 38 25.00 -31.33 11.56
C SER A 38 25.24 -31.04 10.08
N VAL A 39 24.27 -31.36 9.24
CA VAL A 39 24.17 -30.83 7.88
C VAL A 39 24.03 -29.32 8.01
N VAL A 40 25.18 -28.64 8.01
CA VAL A 40 25.29 -27.20 7.84
C VAL A 40 24.56 -26.84 6.55
N ALA A 41 23.34 -26.35 6.70
CA ALA A 41 22.53 -25.85 5.61
C ALA A 41 23.41 -24.88 4.80
N ALA A 42 23.72 -25.26 3.55
CA ALA A 42 24.59 -24.51 2.66
C ALA A 42 24.14 -23.04 2.67
N LYS A 43 24.99 -22.16 3.23
CA LYS A 43 24.76 -20.73 3.31
C LYS A 43 24.50 -20.22 1.90
N LYS A 44 23.23 -19.97 1.58
CA LYS A 44 22.77 -19.53 0.26
C LYS A 44 23.58 -18.32 -0.16
N ALA A 45 24.46 -18.49 -1.15
CA ALA A 45 25.30 -17.43 -1.67
C ALA A 45 24.44 -16.19 -1.99
N ALA A 46 24.93 -15.00 -1.61
CA ALA A 46 24.22 -13.76 -1.87
C ALA A 46 23.87 -13.66 -3.36
N PRO A 47 22.59 -13.41 -3.72
CA PRO A 47 22.17 -13.49 -5.11
C PRO A 47 22.85 -12.39 -5.92
N ALA A 48 23.49 -12.78 -7.02
CA ALA A 48 24.21 -11.88 -7.93
C ALA A 48 23.31 -10.79 -8.57
N VAL A 49 21.98 -10.98 -8.51
CA VAL A 49 20.96 -9.98 -8.85
C VAL A 49 19.98 -9.89 -7.69
N SER A 50 19.74 -8.67 -7.21
CA SER A 50 18.76 -8.39 -6.15
C SER A 50 17.54 -7.70 -6.74
N ILE A 51 16.35 -8.24 -6.47
CA ILE A 51 15.08 -7.61 -6.88
C ILE A 51 14.66 -6.61 -5.80
N LYS A 52 14.67 -5.34 -6.18
CA LYS A 52 14.28 -4.21 -5.31
C LYS A 52 12.77 -4.19 -5.13
N LYS A 53 12.34 -3.67 -3.98
CA LYS A 53 10.92 -3.54 -3.64
C LYS A 53 10.22 -2.57 -4.59
N ILE A 54 9.07 -2.98 -5.13
CA ILE A 54 8.19 -2.10 -5.89
C ILE A 54 7.24 -1.44 -4.89
N GLY A 55 7.50 -0.16 -4.60
CA GLY A 55 6.66 0.62 -3.70
C GLY A 55 5.23 0.83 -4.21
N ASN A 56 4.31 1.09 -3.29
CA ASN A 56 2.94 1.48 -3.60
C ASN A 56 2.93 2.75 -4.49
N LYS A 57 1.95 2.84 -5.38
CA LYS A 57 1.80 3.97 -6.30
C LYS A 57 0.51 4.72 -6.04
N SER A 58 0.53 6.02 -6.28
CA SER A 58 -0.62 6.89 -6.16
C SER A 58 -0.85 7.66 -7.46
N VAL A 59 -2.10 7.71 -7.92
CA VAL A 59 -2.48 8.30 -9.21
C VAL A 59 -3.61 9.32 -9.05
N SER A 60 -3.56 10.43 -9.77
CA SER A 60 -4.63 11.42 -9.78
C SER A 60 -5.80 10.99 -10.67
N GLY A 61 -7.03 11.14 -10.18
CA GLY A 61 -8.24 10.90 -10.97
C GLY A 61 -8.35 9.46 -11.48
N SER A 62 -8.54 9.30 -12.79
CA SER A 62 -8.66 8.04 -13.53
C SER A 62 -7.34 7.54 -14.15
N ALA A 63 -6.22 8.22 -13.88
CA ALA A 63 -4.93 7.86 -14.44
C ALA A 63 -4.48 6.46 -14.01
N LYS A 64 -3.71 5.79 -14.87
CA LYS A 64 -3.13 4.46 -14.60
C LYS A 64 -1.68 4.59 -14.14
N ALA A 65 -1.28 3.80 -13.15
CA ALA A 65 0.09 3.73 -12.67
C ALA A 65 0.93 2.81 -13.57
N THR A 66 2.08 3.30 -14.04
CA THR A 66 3.03 2.46 -14.78
C THR A 66 3.95 1.74 -13.79
N ILE A 67 3.92 0.42 -13.80
CA ILE A 67 4.80 -0.44 -13.00
C ILE A 67 5.88 -1.05 -13.89
N LYS A 68 7.13 -0.91 -13.48
CA LYS A 68 8.33 -1.46 -14.13
C LYS A 68 9.08 -2.39 -13.17
N PRO A 69 9.80 -3.41 -13.67
CA PRO A 69 10.74 -4.20 -12.88
C PRO A 69 11.76 -3.31 -12.18
N SER A 70 12.06 -3.61 -10.91
CA SER A 70 13.09 -2.91 -10.14
C SER A 70 14.11 -3.92 -9.64
N TYR A 71 15.37 -3.75 -10.02
CA TYR A 71 16.46 -4.67 -9.65
C TYR A 71 17.82 -3.96 -9.60
N SER A 72 18.78 -4.59 -8.94
CA SER A 72 20.21 -4.27 -8.99
C SER A 72 21.01 -5.51 -9.38
N LYS A 73 22.16 -5.29 -10.01
CA LYS A 73 23.09 -6.34 -10.46
C LYS A 73 24.45 -6.15 -9.80
N ALA A 74 25.13 -7.24 -9.49
CA ALA A 74 26.54 -7.22 -9.09
C ALA A 74 27.45 -6.93 -10.29
N LYS A 75 28.71 -6.58 -10.02
CA LYS A 75 29.75 -6.44 -11.06
C LYS A 75 29.93 -7.80 -11.77
N ASN A 76 30.11 -7.78 -13.09
CA ASN A 76 30.25 -8.97 -13.96
C ASN A 76 28.99 -9.84 -14.17
N VAL A 77 27.80 -9.28 -14.00
CA VAL A 77 26.52 -9.95 -14.31
C VAL A 77 25.87 -9.34 -15.56
N LYS A 78 25.54 -10.19 -16.54
CA LYS A 78 24.81 -9.80 -17.76
C LYS A 78 23.31 -10.12 -17.59
N VAL A 79 22.46 -9.10 -17.48
CA VAL A 79 21.00 -9.29 -17.39
C VAL A 79 20.45 -9.56 -18.79
N LYS A 80 19.77 -10.71 -18.97
CA LYS A 80 19.18 -11.12 -20.26
C LYS A 80 17.72 -10.68 -20.40
N SER A 81 16.94 -10.74 -19.32
CA SER A 81 15.55 -10.27 -19.35
C SER A 81 15.05 -9.87 -17.96
N ALA A 82 14.18 -8.86 -17.92
CA ALA A 82 13.46 -8.45 -16.73
C ALA A 82 11.98 -8.26 -17.08
N THR A 83 11.10 -9.07 -16.48
CA THR A 83 9.68 -9.11 -16.83
C THR A 83 8.80 -9.12 -15.59
N LEU A 84 7.55 -8.68 -15.77
CA LEU A 84 6.51 -8.64 -14.76
C LEU A 84 5.37 -9.58 -15.13
N THR A 85 4.87 -10.29 -14.12
CA THR A 85 3.56 -10.94 -14.14
C THR A 85 2.71 -10.31 -13.03
N VAL A 86 1.52 -9.82 -13.38
CA VAL A 86 0.65 -9.08 -12.46
C VAL A 86 -0.68 -9.80 -12.34
N LYS A 87 -1.09 -10.09 -11.09
CA LYS A 87 -2.40 -10.64 -10.75
C LYS A 87 -3.22 -9.67 -9.90
N LYS A 88 -4.53 -9.63 -10.12
CA LYS A 88 -5.51 -8.93 -9.29
C LYS A 88 -6.50 -9.96 -8.76
N GLY A 89 -6.36 -10.36 -7.51
CA GLY A 89 -7.04 -11.54 -6.98
C GLY A 89 -6.63 -12.79 -7.74
N SER A 90 -7.61 -13.58 -8.21
CA SER A 90 -7.41 -14.78 -9.02
C SER A 90 -7.07 -14.49 -10.49
N LYS A 91 -7.39 -13.28 -11.00
CA LYS A 91 -7.23 -12.94 -12.41
C LYS A 91 -5.81 -12.49 -12.75
N THR A 92 -5.25 -12.99 -13.85
CA THR A 92 -3.98 -12.51 -14.40
C THR A 92 -4.24 -11.30 -15.29
N VAL A 93 -3.70 -10.14 -14.89
CA VAL A 93 -3.88 -8.87 -15.60
C VAL A 93 -2.80 -8.68 -16.67
N ALA A 94 -1.59 -9.16 -16.42
CA ALA A 94 -0.49 -9.13 -17.38
C ALA A 94 0.51 -10.25 -17.09
N LYS A 95 1.15 -10.80 -18.13
CA LYS A 95 2.16 -11.87 -18.01
C LYS A 95 3.35 -11.55 -18.91
N ASN A 96 4.56 -11.76 -18.37
CA ASN A 96 5.84 -11.59 -19.08
C ASN A 96 6.01 -10.23 -19.79
N LYS A 97 5.52 -9.14 -19.20
CA LYS A 97 5.65 -7.79 -19.78
C LYS A 97 6.80 -7.00 -19.14
N ALA A 98 7.53 -6.22 -19.92
CA ALA A 98 8.57 -5.33 -19.40
C ALA A 98 8.02 -4.11 -18.62
N SER A 99 6.74 -3.78 -18.82
CA SER A 99 6.03 -2.69 -18.14
C SER A 99 4.52 -2.94 -18.20
N VAL A 100 3.79 -2.52 -17.18
CA VAL A 100 2.32 -2.68 -17.11
C VAL A 100 1.67 -1.40 -16.57
N LYS A 101 0.60 -0.94 -17.23
CA LYS A 101 -0.25 0.15 -16.74
C LYS A 101 -1.40 -0.42 -15.93
N LEU A 102 -1.47 -0.11 -14.64
CA LEU A 102 -2.47 -0.63 -13.71
C LEU A 102 -3.40 0.48 -13.24
N SER A 103 -4.70 0.19 -13.18
CA SER A 103 -5.69 1.05 -12.53
C SER A 103 -5.54 0.99 -11.01
N THR A 104 -6.42 1.71 -10.30
CA THR A 104 -6.48 1.64 -8.85
C THR A 104 -6.91 0.24 -8.38
N GLY A 105 -6.25 -0.28 -7.36
CA GLY A 105 -6.48 -1.61 -6.82
C GLY A 105 -5.24 -2.22 -6.17
N THR A 106 -5.41 -3.42 -5.63
CA THR A 106 -4.34 -4.22 -5.03
C THR A 106 -3.91 -5.31 -6.00
N TYR A 107 -2.60 -5.41 -6.23
CA TYR A 107 -2.02 -6.33 -7.20
C TYR A 107 -0.91 -7.17 -6.58
N LYS A 108 -0.81 -8.43 -6.98
CA LYS A 108 0.38 -9.27 -6.75
C LYS A 108 1.26 -9.16 -7.99
N VAL A 109 2.43 -8.56 -7.84
CA VAL A 109 3.40 -8.33 -8.92
C VAL A 109 4.57 -9.29 -8.71
N THR A 110 4.78 -10.18 -9.66
CA THR A 110 5.93 -11.09 -9.71
C THR A 110 6.94 -10.55 -10.70
N THR A 111 8.09 -10.12 -10.20
CA THR A 111 9.23 -9.70 -11.00
C THR A 111 10.12 -10.91 -11.25
N SER A 112 10.44 -11.18 -12.51
CA SER A 112 11.37 -12.25 -12.92
C SER A 112 12.55 -11.65 -13.67
N VAL A 113 13.76 -11.88 -13.17
CA VAL A 113 14.99 -11.40 -13.80
C VAL A 113 15.87 -12.59 -14.17
N LYS A 114 16.11 -12.77 -15.47
CA LYS A 114 17.05 -13.75 -16.02
C LYS A 114 18.39 -13.07 -16.24
N TYR A 115 19.46 -13.67 -15.72
CA TYR A 115 20.81 -13.15 -15.84
C TYR A 115 21.81 -14.26 -16.15
N GLN A 116 23.00 -13.87 -16.56
CA GLN A 116 24.13 -14.74 -16.81
C GLN A 116 25.32 -14.27 -15.97
N LEU A 117 25.93 -15.20 -15.25
CA LEU A 117 27.13 -14.98 -14.44
C LEU A 117 28.12 -16.09 -14.80
N LYS A 118 29.33 -15.73 -15.22
CA LYS A 118 30.39 -16.67 -15.60
C LYS A 118 29.89 -17.79 -16.55
N GLY A 119 29.24 -17.39 -17.64
CA GLY A 119 28.69 -18.33 -18.64
C GLY A 119 27.36 -19.01 -18.26
N LYS A 120 27.05 -19.18 -16.98
CA LYS A 120 25.83 -19.86 -16.50
C LYS A 120 24.64 -18.89 -16.41
N THR A 121 23.47 -19.31 -16.90
CA THR A 121 22.24 -18.52 -16.78
C THR A 121 21.45 -18.90 -15.54
N SER A 122 20.92 -17.92 -14.82
CA SER A 122 20.08 -18.11 -13.64
C SER A 122 18.89 -17.16 -13.68
N THR A 123 17.83 -17.49 -12.95
CA THR A 123 16.62 -16.67 -12.85
C THR A 123 16.27 -16.46 -11.39
N VAL A 124 16.06 -15.20 -11.01
CA VAL A 124 15.54 -14.84 -9.69
C VAL A 124 14.13 -14.29 -9.87
N LYS A 125 13.21 -14.75 -9.01
CA LYS A 125 11.82 -14.31 -8.98
C LYS A 125 11.49 -13.76 -7.61
N LYS A 126 10.72 -12.67 -7.57
CA LYS A 126 10.18 -12.11 -6.33
C LYS A 126 8.75 -11.65 -6.55
N THR A 127 7.86 -12.05 -5.65
CA THR A 127 6.46 -11.64 -5.68
C THR A 127 6.19 -10.68 -4.55
N GLU A 128 5.61 -9.53 -4.87
CA GLU A 128 5.28 -8.48 -3.91
C GLU A 128 3.85 -7.99 -4.13
N THR A 129 3.23 -7.49 -3.07
CA THR A 129 1.90 -6.87 -3.17
C THR A 129 2.07 -5.37 -3.35
N VAL A 130 1.53 -4.83 -4.44
CA VAL A 130 1.58 -3.40 -4.78
C VAL A 130 0.17 -2.84 -4.75
N LYS A 131 -0.04 -1.80 -3.96
CA LYS A 131 -1.30 -1.03 -3.97
C LYS A 131 -1.17 0.18 -4.88
N VAL A 132 -2.12 0.32 -5.79
CA VAL A 132 -2.31 1.53 -6.59
C VAL A 132 -3.52 2.26 -6.02
N THR A 133 -3.30 3.36 -5.32
CA THR A 133 -4.37 4.15 -4.69
C THR A 133 -4.62 5.43 -5.47
N LYS A 134 -5.84 5.99 -5.34
CA LYS A 134 -6.06 7.36 -5.80
C LYS A 134 -5.29 8.31 -4.89
N LYS A 135 -4.55 9.23 -5.50
CA LYS A 135 -3.99 10.37 -4.78
C LYS A 135 -5.16 11.14 -4.22
N ALA A 136 -5.16 11.36 -2.91
CA ALA A 136 -6.14 12.25 -2.30
C ALA A 136 -6.11 13.56 -3.08
N ALA A 137 -7.26 14.01 -3.56
CA ALA A 137 -7.36 15.32 -4.20
C ALA A 137 -6.74 16.32 -3.23
N LYS A 138 -5.72 17.07 -3.68
CA LYS A 138 -5.20 18.19 -2.89
C LYS A 138 -6.42 19.07 -2.63
N LYS A 139 -6.92 19.07 -1.39
CA LYS A 139 -8.02 19.97 -1.03
C LYS A 139 -7.51 21.37 -1.36
N ALA A 140 -8.30 22.14 -2.11
CA ALA A 140 -7.99 23.54 -2.35
C ALA A 140 -7.69 24.20 -1.00
N PRO A 141 -6.76 25.19 -0.96
CA PRO A 141 -6.46 25.87 0.29
C PRO A 141 -7.78 26.38 0.90
N VAL A 142 -8.02 25.97 2.14
CA VAL A 142 -9.26 26.24 2.89
C VAL A 142 -9.46 27.74 3.10
N SER A 143 -8.36 28.49 3.11
CA SER A 143 -8.33 29.94 3.10
C SER A 143 -7.42 30.50 2.01
N LYS A 144 -7.74 31.71 1.54
CA LYS A 144 -6.86 32.56 0.73
C LYS A 144 -6.59 33.85 1.47
N LYS A 145 -5.45 34.49 1.23
CA LYS A 145 -5.19 35.81 1.79
C LYS A 145 -6.16 36.84 1.20
N GLY A 146 -6.74 37.68 2.05
CA GLY A 146 -7.50 38.84 1.63
C GLY A 146 -6.62 39.94 1.03
N TYR A 147 -7.20 40.84 0.25
CA TYR A 147 -6.50 42.04 -0.23
C TYR A 147 -7.36 43.28 0.04
N GLY A 148 -6.82 44.19 0.87
CA GLY A 148 -7.55 45.36 1.34
C GLY A 148 -8.82 44.98 2.12
N TYR A 149 -9.99 45.34 1.57
CA TYR A 149 -11.32 45.03 2.12
C TYR A 149 -12.07 43.96 1.32
N LYS A 150 -11.39 43.27 0.41
CA LYS A 150 -12.01 42.29 -0.50
C LYS A 150 -11.37 40.91 -0.36
N CYS A 151 -12.14 39.91 -0.74
CA CYS A 151 -11.69 38.53 -0.84
C CYS A 151 -11.65 38.10 -2.31
N PRO A 152 -10.75 37.19 -2.68
CA PRO A 152 -10.73 36.60 -4.02
C PRO A 152 -12.07 35.96 -4.40
N ALA A 153 -12.39 35.94 -5.69
CA ALA A 153 -13.59 35.29 -6.21
C ALA A 153 -13.69 33.82 -5.72
N GLY A 154 -14.88 33.43 -5.26
CA GLY A 154 -15.16 32.11 -4.69
C GLY A 154 -14.86 31.96 -3.19
N TYR A 155 -14.43 33.03 -2.51
CA TYR A 155 -14.15 33.04 -1.05
C TYR A 155 -14.95 34.16 -0.36
N PRO A 156 -16.29 34.01 -0.21
CA PRO A 156 -17.14 35.08 0.28
C PRO A 156 -17.03 35.31 1.79
N VAL A 157 -16.40 34.42 2.56
CA VAL A 157 -16.36 34.54 4.02
C VAL A 157 -15.07 35.24 4.44
N LYS A 158 -15.17 36.40 5.09
CA LYS A 158 -14.04 37.19 5.56
C LYS A 158 -13.68 36.81 6.99
N GLY A 159 -12.52 36.24 7.22
CA GLY A 159 -11.94 36.00 8.54
C GLY A 159 -10.93 37.08 8.89
N ASN A 160 -11.03 37.62 10.10
CA ASN A 160 -9.95 38.39 10.69
C ASN A 160 -9.95 38.24 12.21
N ARG A 161 -8.93 38.83 12.83
CA ARG A 161 -8.87 38.96 14.28
C ARG A 161 -9.49 40.29 14.71
N THR A 162 -10.69 40.27 15.31
CA THR A 162 -11.46 41.49 15.65
C THR A 162 -12.01 41.49 17.09
N GLY A 163 -12.31 42.70 17.58
CA GLY A 163 -12.77 42.99 18.93
C GLY A 163 -11.63 43.28 19.91
N SER A 164 -11.98 43.78 21.09
CA SER A 164 -11.00 44.18 22.13
C SER A 164 -10.13 43.01 22.62
N LYS A 165 -10.61 41.77 22.46
CA LYS A 165 -9.90 40.54 22.84
C LYS A 165 -9.16 39.88 21.67
N LYS A 166 -9.10 40.51 20.48
CA LYS A 166 -8.43 39.97 19.30
C LYS A 166 -8.86 38.52 19.01
N GLU A 167 -10.18 38.28 18.95
CA GLU A 167 -10.73 36.95 18.71
C GLU A 167 -10.81 36.68 17.20
N TRP A 168 -10.58 35.44 16.78
CA TRP A 168 -10.76 35.01 15.39
C TRP A 168 -12.25 34.93 15.05
N LYS A 169 -12.73 35.86 14.22
CA LYS A 169 -14.14 35.91 13.79
C LYS A 169 -14.25 35.89 12.28
N TYR A 170 -15.27 35.19 11.79
CA TYR A 170 -15.63 35.22 10.38
C TYR A 170 -16.92 36.01 10.16
N HIS A 171 -16.95 36.73 9.05
CA HIS A 171 -18.05 37.55 8.57
C HIS A 171 -18.54 36.98 7.23
N VAL A 172 -19.86 36.79 7.12
CA VAL A 172 -20.52 36.33 5.91
C VAL A 172 -21.10 37.52 5.14
N LYS A 173 -21.24 37.37 3.82
CA LYS A 173 -21.89 38.38 2.97
C LYS A 173 -23.32 38.59 3.46
N GLY A 174 -23.68 39.84 3.77
CA GLY A 174 -24.97 40.21 4.39
C GLY A 174 -24.92 40.47 5.90
N GLY A 175 -23.81 40.15 6.58
CA GLY A 175 -23.62 40.55 7.98
C GLY A 175 -23.30 42.04 8.13
N ALA A 176 -23.69 42.65 9.24
CA ALA A 176 -23.58 44.10 9.44
C ALA A 176 -22.14 44.64 9.33
N PHE A 177 -21.15 43.81 9.64
CA PHE A 177 -19.74 44.18 9.61
C PHE A 177 -19.00 43.74 8.35
N TYR A 178 -19.67 43.06 7.42
CA TYR A 178 -19.01 42.43 6.28
C TYR A 178 -18.19 43.41 5.42
N ASP A 179 -18.75 44.55 5.05
CA ASP A 179 -18.09 45.50 4.15
C ASP A 179 -17.01 46.33 4.85
N ARG A 180 -17.08 46.45 6.18
CA ARG A 180 -16.13 47.20 7.00
C ARG A 180 -14.94 46.37 7.47
N THR A 181 -15.03 45.04 7.41
CA THR A 181 -13.95 44.14 7.83
C THR A 181 -12.89 44.00 6.74
N LYS A 182 -11.63 44.25 7.11
CA LYS A 182 -10.44 43.86 6.33
C LYS A 182 -10.13 42.37 6.59
N PRO A 183 -10.30 41.48 5.60
CA PRO A 183 -9.99 40.06 5.78
C PRO A 183 -8.48 39.82 5.83
N GLU A 184 -8.04 39.04 6.82
CA GLU A 184 -6.70 38.46 6.87
C GLU A 184 -6.70 37.11 6.11
N GLU A 185 -7.75 36.33 6.34
CA GLU A 185 -8.04 35.09 5.64
C GLU A 185 -9.45 35.11 5.06
N CYS A 186 -9.60 34.62 3.85
CA CYS A 186 -10.88 34.48 3.16
C CYS A 186 -11.19 33.00 3.02
N PHE A 187 -12.39 32.58 3.38
CA PHE A 187 -12.84 31.18 3.33
C PHE A 187 -13.91 30.99 2.26
N LYS A 188 -13.95 29.78 1.67
CA LYS A 188 -14.99 29.41 0.69
C LYS A 188 -16.37 29.30 1.33
N ASN A 189 -16.43 28.79 2.55
CA ASN A 189 -17.66 28.62 3.31
C ASN A 189 -17.39 28.80 4.82
N THR A 190 -18.46 28.93 5.60
CA THR A 190 -18.38 29.11 7.05
C THR A 190 -17.88 27.87 7.79
N SER A 191 -18.06 26.67 7.22
CA SER A 191 -17.54 25.42 7.78
C SER A 191 -16.01 25.41 7.77
N ASP A 192 -15.39 25.87 6.69
CA ASP A 192 -13.94 25.98 6.55
C ASP A 192 -13.37 27.03 7.51
N ALA A 193 -14.07 28.16 7.68
CA ALA A 193 -13.71 29.15 8.70
C ALA A 193 -13.77 28.58 10.13
N ARG A 194 -14.83 27.84 10.47
CA ARG A 194 -14.97 27.18 11.78
C ARG A 194 -13.90 26.12 12.01
N LYS A 195 -13.55 25.32 10.98
CA LYS A 195 -12.43 24.35 11.04
C LYS A 195 -11.09 25.03 11.26
N ALA A 196 -10.91 26.24 10.75
CA ALA A 196 -9.74 27.06 11.00
C ALA A 196 -9.75 27.76 12.38
N GLY A 197 -10.77 27.52 13.21
CA GLY A 197 -10.87 28.07 14.58
C GLY A 197 -11.60 29.41 14.68
N TYR A 198 -12.18 29.91 13.59
CA TYR A 198 -12.92 31.18 13.61
C TYR A 198 -14.34 30.96 14.14
N ARG A 199 -14.81 31.87 15.00
CA ARG A 199 -16.22 31.91 15.45
C ARG A 199 -17.05 32.87 14.60
N ALA A 200 -18.37 32.71 14.59
CA ALA A 200 -19.25 33.62 13.85
C ALA A 200 -19.23 35.02 14.45
N SER A 201 -19.28 36.06 13.61
CA SER A 201 -19.73 37.38 14.04
C SER A 201 -21.15 37.27 14.61
N LYS A 202 -21.40 37.93 15.75
CA LYS A 202 -22.73 37.95 16.39
C LYS A 202 -23.73 38.89 15.69
N ARG A 203 -23.28 39.61 14.66
CA ARG A 203 -24.04 40.62 13.89
C ARG A 203 -23.62 40.59 12.43
#